data_AF-A0A183INK0-F1
#
_entry.id   AF-A0A183INK0-F1
#
_cell.length_a   1.000
_cell.length_b   1.000
_cell.length_c   1.000
_cell.angle_alpha   90.00
_cell.angle_beta   90.00
_cell.angle_gamma   90.00
#
_symmetry.space_group_name_H-M   'P 1'
#
loop_
_entity.id
_entity.type
_entity.pdbx_description
1 polymer ?
#
loop_
_entity_poly.entity_id
_entity_poly.type
_entity_poly.pdbx_seq_one_letter_code
_entity_poly.pdbx_strand_id
1 'polypeptide(L)' 'MKGNQEFEYNYKTQQLHHVVTNTCMEMTSDAMRLIMGSCDSSNINQKWVFSKFNKDKALKAGFKVD' A
#
# COMPACT_ATOMS: atom_id res chain seq x y z
N MET A 1 -9.53 -10.73 14.55
CA MET A 1 -9.83 -9.51 13.77
C MET A 1 -8.52 -8.75 13.60
N LYS A 2 -8.18 -8.39 12.37
CA LYS A 2 -7.08 -7.48 12.07
C LYS A 2 -7.49 -6.06 12.49
N GLY A 3 -6.55 -5.24 12.95
CA GLY A 3 -6.85 -3.87 13.44
C GLY A 3 -6.59 -2.79 12.38
N ASN A 4 -6.94 -1.54 12.68
CA ASN A 4 -6.75 -0.36 11.81
C ASN A 4 -5.29 0.06 11.59
N GLN A 5 -4.34 -0.80 11.98
CA GLN A 5 -2.89 -0.58 11.83
C GLN A 5 -2.28 -1.60 10.87
N GLU A 6 -3.10 -2.45 10.26
CA GLU A 6 -2.59 -3.51 9.39
C GLU A 6 -2.56 -3.06 7.93
N PHE A 7 -1.34 -3.05 7.39
CA PHE A 7 -1.04 -2.68 6.02
C PHE A 7 -0.19 -3.76 5.36
N GLU A 8 -0.43 -3.98 4.07
CA GLU A 8 0.35 -4.85 3.21
C GLU A 8 1.05 -4.00 2.14
N TYR A 9 2.36 -4.20 1.98
CA TYR A 9 3.13 -3.52 0.95
C TYR A 9 3.26 -4.40 -0.30
N ASN A 10 2.61 -3.98 -1.39
CA ASN A 10 2.79 -4.58 -2.70
C ASN A 10 3.99 -3.92 -3.40
N TYR A 11 5.16 -4.55 -3.36
CA TYR A 11 6.36 -3.98 -3.97
C TYR A 11 6.37 -3.99 -5.51
N LYS A 12 5.45 -4.74 -6.15
CA LYS A 12 5.31 -4.74 -7.62
C LYS A 12 4.54 -3.50 -8.10
N THR A 13 3.41 -3.19 -7.46
CA THR A 13 2.61 -1.99 -7.77
C THR A 13 3.05 -0.76 -6.97
N GLN A 14 3.92 -0.97 -5.98
CA GLN A 14 4.39 0.02 -5.02
C GLN A 14 3.29 0.58 -4.11
N GLN A 15 2.20 -0.16 -3.89
CA GLN A 15 1.06 0.32 -3.09
C GLN A 15 1.12 -0.17 -1.63
N LEU A 16 0.63 0.68 -0.71
CA LEU A 16 0.35 0.31 0.67
C LEU A 16 -1.15 0.07 0.82
N HIS A 17 -1.54 -1.19 0.93
CA HIS A 17 -2.92 -1.64 1.04
C HIS A 17 -3.34 -1.73 2.51
N HIS A 18 -4.41 -1.05 2.90
CA HIS A 18 -5.00 -1.17 4.23
C HIS A 18 -6.00 -2.33 4.24
N VAL A 19 -5.65 -3.39 4.95
CA VAL A 19 -6.32 -4.71 4.86
C VAL A 19 -7.77 -4.66 5.32
N VAL A 20 -8.11 -3.77 6.26
CA VAL A 20 -9.45 -3.70 6.85
C VAL A 20 -10.45 -3.02 5.91
N THR A 21 -10.02 -1.99 5.17
CA THR A 21 -10.92 -1.17 4.33
C THR A 21 -10.81 -1.47 2.84
N ASN A 22 -9.86 -2.31 2.43
CA ASN A 22 -9.55 -2.58 1.02
C ASN A 22 -9.25 -1.30 0.21
N THR A 23 -8.56 -0.36 0.82
CA THR A 23 -8.15 0.92 0.21
C THR A 23 -6.63 1.05 0.24
N CYS A 24 -6.09 1.95 -0.59
CA CYS A 24 -4.66 2.19 -0.69
C CYS A 24 -4.30 3.57 -0.14
N MET A 25 -3.13 3.67 0.48
CA MET A 25 -2.58 4.95 0.91
C MET A 25 -2.27 5.81 -0.32
N GLU A 26 -2.77 7.02 -0.34
CA GLU A 26 -2.67 7.96 -1.45
C GLU A 26 -2.26 9.34 -0.96
N MET A 27 -1.39 10.01 -1.70
CA MET A 27 -1.11 11.43 -1.51
C MET A 27 -2.15 12.29 -2.25
N THR A 28 -2.64 13.36 -1.64
CA THR A 28 -3.49 14.32 -2.37
C THR A 28 -2.71 14.97 -3.51
N SER A 29 -3.40 15.40 -4.57
CA SER A 29 -2.75 15.97 -5.78
C SER A 29 -1.97 17.26 -5.51
N ASP A 30 -2.28 17.96 -4.43
CA ASP A 30 -1.55 19.14 -3.93
C ASP A 30 -0.36 18.77 -3.02
N ALA A 31 -0.09 17.47 -2.83
CA ALA A 31 0.93 16.91 -1.95
C ALA A 31 0.83 17.32 -0.47
N MET A 32 -0.34 17.81 0.00
CA MET A 32 -0.50 18.31 1.36
C MET A 32 -0.91 17.25 2.38
N ARG A 33 -1.55 16.15 1.96
CA ARG A 33 -2.13 15.14 2.86
C ARG A 33 -1.96 13.72 2.35
N LEU A 34 -1.98 12.78 3.29
CA LEU A 34 -2.18 11.37 3.02
C LEU A 34 -3.64 11.01 3.30
N ILE A 35 -4.25 10.29 2.38
CA ILE A 35 -5.62 9.81 2.46
C ILE A 35 -5.67 8.32 2.12
N MET A 36 -6.81 7.70 2.40
CA MET A 36 -7.10 6.34 1.95
C MET A 36 -8.06 6.42 0.76
N GLY A 37 -7.61 5.99 -0.41
CA GLY A 37 -8.36 6.01 -1.68
C GLY A 37 -8.68 4.62 -2.20
N SER A 38 -9.55 4.53 -3.20
CA SER A 38 -9.74 3.27 -3.95
C SER A 38 -8.42 2.90 -4.62
N CYS A 39 -7.99 1.65 -4.50
CA CYS A 39 -6.71 1.21 -5.07
C CYS A 39 -6.70 1.31 -6.61
N ASP A 40 -5.74 2.05 -7.15
CA ASP A 40 -5.48 2.22 -8.58
C ASP A 40 -3.97 2.17 -8.84
N SER A 41 -3.51 1.10 -9.50
CA SER A 41 -2.08 0.89 -9.79
C SER A 41 -1.50 1.85 -10.83
N SER A 42 -2.38 2.55 -11.57
CA SER A 42 -2.00 3.60 -12.50
C SER A 42 -1.80 4.97 -11.82
N ASN A 43 -2.43 5.17 -10.64
CA ASN A 43 -2.34 6.42 -9.88
C ASN A 43 -0.95 6.58 -9.25
N ILE A 44 -0.19 7.57 -9.72
CA ILE A 44 1.17 7.84 -9.21
C ILE A 44 1.18 8.25 -7.74
N ASN A 45 0.11 8.86 -7.25
CA ASN A 45 0.00 9.30 -5.85
C ASN A 45 -0.20 8.13 -4.88
N GLN A 46 -0.41 6.92 -5.39
CA GLN A 46 -0.49 5.69 -4.60
C GLN A 46 0.81 4.87 -4.62
N LYS A 47 1.89 5.38 -5.23
CA LYS A 47 3.17 4.68 -5.36
C LYS A 47 4.17 5.11 -4.28
N TRP A 48 4.51 4.16 -3.43
CA TRP A 48 5.41 4.30 -2.28
C TRP A 48 6.62 3.38 -2.46
N VAL A 49 7.81 3.95 -2.41
CA VAL A 49 9.07 3.20 -2.52
C VAL A 49 9.78 3.21 -1.18
N PHE A 50 9.86 2.04 -0.54
CA PHE A 50 10.70 1.87 0.63
C PHE A 50 12.18 1.81 0.20
N SER A 51 13.03 2.60 0.86
CA SER A 51 14.47 2.60 0.57
C SER A 51 15.13 1.25 0.82
N LYS A 52 14.66 0.50 1.83
CA LYS A 52 15.09 -0.87 2.16
C LYS A 52 13.89 -1.67 2.66
N PHE A 53 13.71 -2.87 2.14
CA PHE A 53 12.74 -3.82 2.67
C PHE A 53 13.19 -5.27 2.40
N ASN A 54 12.68 -6.21 3.18
CA ASN A 54 12.94 -7.64 2.96
C ASN A 54 11.80 -8.23 2.11
N LYS A 55 12.13 -8.63 0.88
CA LYS A 55 11.16 -9.20 -0.08
C LYS A 55 10.49 -10.46 0.45
N ASP A 56 11.23 -11.38 1.04
CA ASP A 56 10.69 -12.65 1.55
C ASP A 56 9.67 -12.44 2.66
N LYS A 57 9.91 -11.44 3.53
CA LYS A 57 8.95 -11.04 4.56
C LYS A 57 7.70 -10.40 3.97
N ALA A 58 7.83 -9.57 2.93
CA ALA A 58 6.69 -8.98 2.24
C ALA A 58 5.79 -10.06 1.59
N LEU A 59 6.40 -11.07 0.94
CA LEU A 59 5.67 -12.21 0.39
C LEU A 59 4.94 -13.01 1.49
N LYS A 60 5.61 -13.29 2.62
CA LYS A 60 5.03 -14.06 3.74
C LYS A 60 3.92 -13.32 4.49
N ALA A 61 3.96 -11.99 4.52
CA ALA A 61 3.01 -11.17 5.29
C ALA A 61 1.61 -11.08 4.68
N GLY A 62 1.37 -11.68 3.50
CA GLY A 62 0.05 -11.73 2.88
C GLY A 62 0.00 -11.22 1.44
N PHE A 63 1.12 -10.75 0.88
CA PHE A 63 1.15 -10.41 -0.54
C PHE A 63 0.92 -11.66 -1.40
N LYS A 64 -0.28 -11.78 -1.96
CA LYS A 64 -0.60 -12.76 -2.99
C LYS A 64 -0.16 -12.19 -4.33
N VAL A 65 0.74 -12.91 -4.98
CA VAL A 65 1.00 -12.70 -6.40
C VAL A 65 -0.25 -13.22 -7.11
N ASP A 66 -1.05 -12.31 -7.66
CA ASP A 66 -1.93 -12.66 -8.77
C ASP A 66 -1.10 -13.02 -10.00
#